data_AF-A0AAX6E3G8-F1
#
_entry.id   AF-A0AAX6E3G8-F1
#
_cell.length_a   1.000
_cell.length_b   1.000
_cell.length_c   1.000
_cell.angle_alpha   90.00
_cell.angle_beta   90.00
_cell.angle_gamma   90.00
#
_symmetry.space_group_name_H-M   'P 1'
#
loop_
_entity.id
_entity.type
_entity.pdbx_description
1 polymer ?
#
loop_
_entity_poly.entity_id
_entity_poly.type
_entity_poly.pdbx_seq_one_letter_code
_entity_poly.pdbx_strand_id
1 'polypeptide(L)'
;MAFFAVIRRASSSAVHLAARAAGRPSHVQSFGRVMSKQTLVSGREGVLLPHVASSSFSSSAIATKPTSDVSLLKVIDAEIKCAEECDDHDRVEGIPERFPFDIQDEKGMNIITLKRTYQDEYIEVIVSMPSLVTGDEPEDTKEANHQDDEDGGDEDDAEKPTQSSIPITVNISKGDGPSLEFSCTAYPDEVVIDAMSVREIKGSDEEMIAYEGPDFNDLDENLQKAFHKYLELRGISAMTTNFLHEYMINKDSREYLFWLKNLKQFFEK
;
A
#
# COMPACT_ATOMS: atom_id res chain seq x y z
N MET A 1 -28.95 -51.18 9.62
CA MET A 1 -27.76 -50.58 9.00
C MET A 1 -27.58 -49.20 9.59
N ALA A 2 -26.67 -49.08 10.56
CA ALA A 2 -26.39 -47.85 11.30
C ALA A 2 -25.26 -47.08 10.59
N PHE A 3 -25.47 -45.80 10.31
CA PHE A 3 -24.43 -44.90 9.85
C PHE A 3 -23.84 -44.16 11.05
N PHE A 4 -22.53 -44.29 11.24
CA PHE A 4 -21.77 -43.69 12.33
C PHE A 4 -21.54 -42.20 12.04
N ALA A 5 -21.97 -41.33 12.96
CA ALA A 5 -21.55 -39.94 13.03
C ALA A 5 -20.24 -39.85 13.83
N VAL A 6 -19.17 -39.38 13.19
CA VAL A 6 -17.89 -39.10 13.86
C VAL A 6 -17.88 -37.64 14.28
N ILE A 7 -18.04 -37.40 15.57
CA ILE A 7 -17.85 -36.09 16.21
C ILE A 7 -16.34 -35.85 16.32
N ARG A 8 -15.81 -34.88 15.56
CA ARG A 8 -14.46 -34.36 15.77
C ARG A 8 -14.50 -33.24 16.80
N ARG A 9 -13.80 -33.47 17.91
CA ARG A 9 -13.53 -32.54 18.99
C ARG A 9 -12.45 -31.55 18.52
N ALA A 10 -12.79 -30.27 18.38
CA ALA A 10 -11.81 -29.22 18.14
C ALA A 10 -11.10 -28.88 19.45
N SER A 11 -9.80 -29.10 19.51
CA SER A 11 -8.94 -28.61 20.59
C SER A 11 -8.59 -27.16 20.28
N SER A 12 -9.18 -26.22 21.01
CA SER A 12 -8.82 -24.81 20.96
C SER A 12 -7.45 -24.63 21.62
N SER A 13 -6.47 -24.14 20.86
CA SER A 13 -5.22 -23.60 21.40
C SER A 13 -5.15 -22.13 20.98
N ALA A 14 -5.61 -21.26 21.89
CA ALA A 14 -5.51 -19.82 21.72
C ALA A 14 -4.04 -19.38 21.78
N VAL A 15 -3.53 -18.87 20.66
CA VAL A 15 -2.27 -18.12 20.63
C VAL A 15 -2.66 -16.65 20.58
N HIS A 16 -2.44 -15.93 21.67
CA HIS A 16 -2.62 -14.48 21.72
C HIS A 16 -1.55 -13.81 20.84
N LEU A 17 -1.99 -13.20 19.74
CA LEU A 17 -1.14 -12.36 18.90
C LEU A 17 -1.06 -10.96 19.53
N ALA A 18 0.16 -10.52 19.80
CA ALA A 18 0.45 -9.21 20.36
C ALA A 18 0.32 -8.13 19.28
N ALA A 19 -0.65 -7.23 19.44
CA ALA A 19 -0.78 -6.02 18.63
C ALA A 19 0.47 -5.13 18.86
N ARG A 20 1.22 -4.85 17.79
CA ARG A 20 2.23 -3.78 17.78
C ARG A 20 1.63 -2.56 17.11
N ALA A 21 1.34 -1.54 17.90
CA ALA A 21 1.12 -0.19 17.43
C ALA A 21 2.45 0.37 16.89
N ALA A 22 2.53 0.58 15.58
CA ALA A 22 3.63 1.29 14.94
C ALA A 22 3.15 2.70 14.55
N GLY A 23 3.42 3.68 15.41
CA GLY A 23 3.31 5.08 15.05
C GLY A 23 4.31 5.42 13.94
N ARG A 24 3.83 6.08 12.89
CA ARG A 24 4.63 6.59 11.78
C ARG A 24 5.53 7.75 12.24
N PRO A 25 6.84 7.76 11.97
CA PRO A 25 7.60 8.99 11.94
C PRO A 25 7.62 9.57 10.52
N SER A 26 7.17 10.81 10.38
CA SER A 26 7.45 11.65 9.22
C SER A 26 8.93 12.03 9.23
N HIS A 27 9.71 11.53 8.27
CA HIS A 27 11.12 11.86 8.12
C HIS A 27 11.34 12.75 6.89
N VAL A 28 11.46 14.06 7.15
CA VAL A 28 11.92 15.06 6.19
C VAL A 28 13.46 15.06 6.24
N GLN A 29 14.13 14.66 5.16
CA GLN A 29 15.59 14.78 5.04
C GLN A 29 15.95 16.02 4.23
N SER A 30 16.43 17.05 4.93
CA SER A 30 17.11 18.20 4.34
C SER A 30 18.61 17.91 4.25
N PHE A 31 19.17 17.94 3.04
CA PHE A 31 20.60 17.83 2.78
C PHE A 31 21.30 19.18 3.00
N GLY A 32 21.98 19.33 4.13
CA GLY A 32 22.88 20.45 4.41
C GLY A 32 24.33 20.16 3.96
N ARG A 33 24.77 20.77 2.87
CA ARG A 33 26.19 20.85 2.46
C ARG A 33 27.01 21.62 3.51
N VAL A 34 28.04 21.00 4.08
CA VAL A 34 29.08 21.70 4.86
C VAL A 34 30.36 21.79 4.03
N MET A 35 30.72 23.01 3.65
CA MET A 35 32.02 23.37 3.09
C MET A 35 32.99 23.67 4.24
N SER A 36 34.08 22.91 4.36
CA SER A 36 35.18 23.27 5.27
C SER A 36 36.39 23.74 4.48
N LYS A 37 36.80 24.98 4.75
CA LYS A 37 37.95 25.66 4.13
C LYS A 37 39.25 25.17 4.76
N GLN A 38 40.23 24.89 3.93
CA GLN A 38 41.62 24.64 4.30
C GLN A 38 42.33 25.97 4.64
N THR A 39 43.13 25.96 5.69
CA THR A 39 44.25 26.91 5.86
C THR A 39 45.44 26.19 6.48
N LEU A 40 46.59 26.30 5.82
CA LEU A 40 47.92 25.87 6.27
C LEU A 40 48.50 26.90 7.25
N VAL A 41 49.29 26.48 8.25
CA VAL A 41 50.61 27.05 8.59
C VAL A 41 51.41 26.09 9.50
N SER A 42 52.72 26.10 9.21
CA SER A 42 53.90 25.42 9.75
C SER A 42 54.23 25.58 11.25
N GLY A 43 54.92 24.58 11.83
CA GLY A 43 55.74 24.72 13.05
C GLY A 43 56.39 23.40 13.51
N ARG A 44 57.72 23.40 13.71
CA ARG A 44 58.63 22.26 13.99
C ARG A 44 58.69 21.87 15.49
N GLU A 45 59.42 20.76 15.72
CA GLU A 45 59.97 20.20 16.99
C GLU A 45 59.05 19.17 17.67
N GLY A 46 59.42 17.93 18.02
CA GLY A 46 60.71 17.26 18.08
C GLY A 46 60.89 16.59 19.45
N VAL A 47 60.21 15.48 19.75
CA VAL A 47 60.52 14.61 20.92
C VAL A 47 60.12 13.15 20.63
N LEU A 48 61.06 12.22 20.82
CA LEU A 48 60.90 10.77 20.72
C LEU A 48 60.40 10.17 22.05
N LEU A 49 59.40 9.28 21.99
CA LEU A 49 59.05 8.33 23.07
C LEU A 49 58.65 6.97 22.47
N PRO A 50 58.86 5.85 23.20
CA PRO A 50 58.90 4.51 22.61
C PRO A 50 57.50 3.90 22.41
N HIS A 51 57.33 3.26 21.25
CA HIS A 51 56.13 2.58 20.80
C HIS A 51 55.94 1.27 21.58
N VAL A 52 54.84 1.15 22.32
CA VAL A 52 54.40 -0.13 22.90
C VAL A 52 53.87 -0.98 21.75
N ALA A 53 54.39 -2.21 21.60
CA ALA A 53 53.87 -3.16 20.62
C ALA A 53 52.49 -3.64 21.08
N SER A 54 51.43 -3.23 20.38
CA SER A 54 50.12 -3.85 20.50
C SER A 54 50.15 -5.18 19.76
N SER A 55 50.15 -6.29 20.49
CA SER A 55 49.91 -7.61 19.93
C SER A 55 48.48 -7.66 19.39
N SER A 56 48.33 -7.69 18.06
CA SER A 56 47.07 -8.01 17.40
C SER A 56 46.61 -9.40 17.81
N PHE A 57 45.52 -9.49 18.57
CA PHE A 57 44.75 -10.72 18.66
C PHE A 57 43.95 -10.84 17.36
N SER A 58 44.32 -11.78 16.50
CA SER A 58 43.48 -12.20 15.39
C SER A 58 42.45 -13.19 15.93
N SER A 59 41.26 -12.69 16.26
CA SER A 59 40.10 -13.55 16.51
C SER A 59 39.44 -13.84 15.17
N SER A 60 39.77 -14.98 14.56
CA SER A 60 38.93 -15.57 13.53
C SER A 60 37.65 -16.09 14.19
N ALA A 61 36.68 -15.21 14.41
CA ALA A 61 35.34 -15.61 14.75
C ALA A 61 34.75 -16.30 13.52
N ILE A 62 34.60 -17.63 13.58
CA ILE A 62 33.62 -18.30 12.74
C ILE A 62 32.27 -17.72 13.19
N ALA A 63 31.68 -16.86 12.36
CA ALA A 63 30.37 -16.30 12.60
C ALA A 63 29.33 -17.43 12.54
N THR A 64 29.14 -18.13 13.65
CA THR A 64 27.96 -18.96 13.85
C THR A 64 26.77 -18.01 13.87
N LYS A 65 25.83 -18.20 12.94
CA LYS A 65 24.59 -17.40 12.91
C LYS A 65 23.96 -17.36 14.31
N PRO A 66 23.50 -16.20 14.77
CA PRO A 66 22.93 -16.10 16.10
C PRO A 66 21.69 -17.00 16.20
N THR A 67 21.52 -17.64 17.36
CA THR A 67 20.44 -18.62 17.62
C THR A 67 19.03 -18.04 17.40
N SER A 68 18.86 -16.72 17.49
CA SER A 68 17.62 -16.00 17.19
C SER A 68 17.19 -16.17 15.73
N ASP A 69 18.14 -16.10 14.80
CA ASP A 69 17.83 -16.07 13.36
C ASP A 69 17.38 -17.44 12.88
N VAL A 70 17.93 -18.51 13.48
CA VAL A 70 17.48 -19.88 13.24
C VAL A 70 16.03 -20.08 13.68
N SER A 71 15.63 -19.47 14.80
CA SER A 71 14.24 -19.56 15.27
C SER A 71 13.29 -18.76 14.37
N LEU A 72 13.70 -17.58 13.93
CA LEU A 72 12.93 -16.74 13.02
C LEU A 72 12.76 -17.39 11.65
N LEU A 73 13.82 -17.97 11.08
CA LEU A 73 13.77 -18.68 9.80
C LEU A 73 12.75 -19.82 9.82
N LYS A 74 12.65 -20.57 10.91
CA LYS A 74 11.62 -21.63 11.06
C LYS A 74 10.21 -21.08 11.03
N VAL A 75 9.99 -19.91 11.64
CA VAL A 75 8.67 -19.24 11.63
C VAL A 75 8.36 -18.74 10.22
N ILE A 76 9.33 -18.12 9.54
CA ILE A 76 9.16 -17.67 8.15
C ILE A 76 8.89 -18.87 7.22
N ASP A 77 9.59 -19.99 7.41
CA ASP A 77 9.35 -21.21 6.62
C ASP A 77 7.94 -21.78 6.82
N ALA A 78 7.46 -21.78 8.07
CA ALA A 78 6.10 -22.21 8.37
C ALA A 78 5.06 -21.27 7.73
N GLU A 79 5.31 -19.97 7.73
CA GLU A 79 4.45 -18.96 7.13
C GLU A 79 4.43 -19.06 5.59
N ILE A 80 5.59 -19.21 4.94
CA ILE A 80 5.69 -19.44 3.50
C ILE A 80 4.89 -20.67 3.12
N LYS A 81 5.06 -21.76 3.86
CA LYS A 81 4.33 -23.01 3.62
C LYS A 81 2.82 -22.79 3.77
N CYS A 82 2.38 -22.06 4.80
CA CYS A 82 0.98 -21.72 4.99
C CYS A 82 0.42 -20.94 3.78
N ALA A 83 1.11 -19.87 3.36
CA ALA A 83 0.72 -19.05 2.22
C ALA A 83 0.69 -19.83 0.88
N GLU A 84 1.61 -20.77 0.68
CA GLU A 84 1.63 -21.69 -0.48
C GLU A 84 0.49 -22.72 -0.45
N GLU A 85 -0.06 -23.04 0.72
CA GLU A 85 -1.17 -24.00 0.86
C GLU A 85 -2.56 -23.32 0.76
N CYS A 86 -2.66 -22.01 0.93
CA CYS A 86 -3.92 -21.26 0.94
C CYS A 86 -4.59 -21.04 -0.43
N ASP A 87 -4.03 -21.51 -1.55
CA ASP A 87 -4.59 -21.46 -2.94
C ASP A 87 -4.94 -20.06 -3.51
N ASP A 88 -4.89 -18.99 -2.72
CA ASP A 88 -5.27 -17.63 -3.15
C ASP A 88 -4.21 -16.94 -4.04
N HIS A 89 -2.99 -17.48 -4.11
CA HIS A 89 -1.88 -16.90 -4.89
C HIS A 89 -1.83 -17.36 -6.36
N ASP A 90 -2.53 -18.45 -6.71
CA ASP A 90 -2.48 -19.09 -8.04
C ASP A 90 -3.78 -18.91 -8.85
N ARG A 91 -4.71 -18.10 -8.36
CA ARG A 91 -5.90 -17.70 -9.10
C ARG A 91 -5.51 -16.81 -10.29
N VAL A 92 -5.30 -17.43 -11.44
CA VAL A 92 -5.12 -16.72 -12.71
C VAL A 92 -6.49 -16.22 -13.15
N GLU A 93 -6.86 -15.03 -12.71
CA GLU A 93 -7.99 -14.31 -13.29
C GLU A 93 -7.61 -13.81 -14.67
N GLY A 94 -8.21 -14.44 -15.68
CA GLY A 94 -8.15 -13.94 -17.04
C GLY A 94 -8.80 -12.57 -17.11
N ILE A 95 -8.09 -11.59 -17.67
CA ILE A 95 -8.64 -10.26 -17.92
C ILE A 95 -9.91 -10.42 -18.77
N PRO A 96 -11.08 -9.90 -18.34
CA PRO A 96 -12.32 -10.02 -19.09
C PRO A 96 -12.17 -9.48 -20.52
N GLU A 97 -12.79 -10.13 -21.51
CA GLU A 97 -12.66 -9.72 -22.93
C GLU A 97 -13.06 -8.25 -23.19
N ARG A 98 -13.97 -7.71 -22.37
CA ARG A 98 -14.45 -6.32 -22.48
C ARG A 98 -13.79 -5.37 -21.49
N PHE A 99 -12.73 -5.80 -20.82
CA PHE A 99 -12.01 -4.94 -19.89
C PHE A 99 -11.36 -3.77 -20.65
N PRO A 100 -11.60 -2.52 -20.21
CA PRO A 100 -11.28 -1.36 -21.05
C PRO A 100 -9.80 -0.94 -21.03
N PHE A 101 -8.96 -1.47 -20.14
CA PHE A 101 -7.58 -1.01 -19.93
C PHE A 101 -6.54 -2.07 -20.25
N ASP A 102 -5.35 -1.61 -20.64
CA ASP A 102 -4.11 -2.40 -20.57
C ASP A 102 -3.59 -2.38 -19.13
N ILE A 103 -3.22 -3.54 -18.59
CA ILE A 103 -2.79 -3.69 -17.19
C ILE A 103 -1.27 -3.83 -17.14
N GLN A 104 -0.61 -2.90 -16.46
CA GLN A 104 0.81 -2.98 -16.12
C GLN A 104 0.96 -3.38 -14.66
N ASP A 105 1.33 -4.64 -14.44
CA ASP A 105 1.54 -5.26 -13.13
C ASP A 105 3.00 -5.71 -12.99
N GLU A 106 3.74 -5.01 -12.15
CA GLU A 106 5.14 -5.33 -11.84
C GLU A 106 5.26 -6.05 -10.50
N LYS A 107 6.03 -7.14 -10.50
CA LYS A 107 6.31 -7.93 -9.30
C LYS A 107 7.12 -7.11 -8.29
N GLY A 108 6.71 -7.16 -7.03
CA GLY A 108 7.34 -6.41 -5.93
C GLY A 108 6.78 -5.00 -5.74
N MET A 109 5.82 -4.58 -6.57
CA MET A 109 5.09 -3.32 -6.40
C MET A 109 3.75 -3.56 -5.71
N ASN A 110 3.32 -2.62 -4.87
CA ASN A 110 2.01 -2.64 -4.22
C ASN A 110 0.90 -1.95 -5.03
N ILE A 111 1.18 -1.63 -6.29
CA ILE A 111 0.25 -0.97 -7.21
C ILE A 111 0.22 -1.70 -8.55
N ILE A 112 -0.85 -1.48 -9.32
CA ILE A 112 -0.88 -1.71 -10.77
C ILE A 112 -1.24 -0.40 -11.47
N THR A 113 -0.82 -0.29 -12.74
CA THR A 113 -1.17 0.85 -13.59
C THR A 113 -2.07 0.39 -14.72
N LEU A 114 -3.26 0.97 -14.84
CA LEU A 114 -4.18 0.74 -15.95
C LEU A 114 -4.05 1.87 -16.97
N LYS A 115 -3.92 1.53 -18.25
CA LYS A 115 -3.74 2.51 -19.33
C LYS A 115 -4.79 2.34 -20.40
N ARG A 116 -5.37 3.45 -20.85
CA ARG A 116 -6.36 3.48 -21.94
C ARG A 116 -6.31 4.80 -22.68
N THR A 117 -6.50 4.75 -23.98
CA THR A 117 -6.83 5.92 -24.78
C THR A 117 -8.33 5.93 -25.06
N TYR A 118 -9.00 7.04 -24.77
CA TYR A 118 -10.41 7.24 -25.06
C TYR A 118 -10.57 8.55 -25.83
N GLN A 119 -10.91 8.44 -27.12
CA GLN A 119 -10.88 9.58 -28.05
C GLN A 119 -9.48 10.23 -28.05
N ASP A 120 -9.38 11.53 -27.78
CA ASP A 120 -8.11 12.27 -27.72
C ASP A 120 -7.55 12.39 -26.28
N GLU A 121 -8.04 11.55 -25.37
CA GLU A 121 -7.65 11.56 -23.96
C GLU A 121 -6.83 10.32 -23.61
N TYR A 122 -5.76 10.53 -22.86
CA TYR A 122 -4.97 9.46 -22.27
C TYR A 122 -5.35 9.32 -20.79
N ILE A 123 -5.79 8.12 -20.41
CA ILE A 123 -6.24 7.77 -19.07
C ILE A 123 -5.22 6.82 -18.46
N GLU A 124 -4.70 7.21 -17.31
CA GLU A 124 -3.84 6.39 -16.46
C GLU A 124 -4.50 6.23 -15.09
N VAL A 125 -4.68 5.00 -14.64
CA VAL A 125 -5.25 4.71 -13.32
C VAL A 125 -4.22 3.97 -12.50
N ILE A 126 -3.86 4.54 -11.35
CA ILE A 126 -3.03 3.86 -10.35
C ILE A 126 -3.97 3.19 -9.37
N VAL A 127 -3.85 1.88 -9.22
CA VAL A 127 -4.69 1.07 -8.31
C VAL A 127 -3.80 0.52 -7.22
N SER A 128 -4.13 0.82 -5.96
CA SER A 128 -3.36 0.39 -4.79
C SER A 128 -3.92 -0.90 -4.18
N MET A 129 -3.17 -1.53 -3.27
CA MET A 129 -3.67 -2.68 -2.50
C MET A 129 -4.98 -2.35 -1.77
N PRO A 130 -5.91 -3.33 -1.68
CA PRO A 130 -7.21 -3.13 -1.06
C PRO A 130 -7.09 -2.98 0.46
N SER A 131 -7.99 -2.20 1.04
CA SER A 131 -8.29 -2.26 2.47
C SER A 131 -9.34 -3.35 2.68
N LEU A 132 -8.89 -4.56 3.05
CA LEU A 132 -9.77 -5.69 3.28
C LEU A 132 -10.41 -5.60 4.67
N VAL A 133 -11.70 -5.92 4.72
CA VAL A 133 -12.41 -6.07 5.99
C VAL A 133 -12.57 -7.55 6.28
N THR A 134 -11.77 -8.04 7.22
CA THR A 134 -11.93 -9.36 7.80
C THR A 134 -12.93 -9.28 8.95
N GLY A 135 -13.97 -10.12 8.95
CA GLY A 135 -15.07 -10.11 9.93
C GLY A 135 -14.70 -10.40 11.39
N ASP A 136 -13.43 -10.28 11.75
CA ASP A 136 -12.87 -10.43 13.10
C ASP A 136 -12.48 -9.07 13.74
N GLU A 137 -12.65 -7.95 13.03
CA GLU A 137 -12.46 -6.61 13.59
C GLU A 137 -13.54 -6.36 14.68
N PRO A 138 -13.17 -6.18 15.96
CA PRO A 138 -14.14 -5.83 16.98
C PRO A 138 -14.74 -4.45 16.64
N GLU A 139 -16.07 -4.36 16.68
CA GLU A 139 -16.86 -3.17 16.33
C GLU A 139 -16.53 -1.89 17.16
N ASP A 140 -15.62 -2.01 18.14
CA ASP A 140 -15.30 -0.99 19.15
C ASP A 140 -14.09 -0.09 18.82
N THR A 141 -13.43 -0.24 17.66
CA THR A 141 -12.33 0.67 17.27
C THR A 141 -12.81 1.90 16.48
N LYS A 142 -14.12 2.20 16.49
CA LYS A 142 -14.65 3.47 15.98
C LYS A 142 -14.01 4.60 16.80
N GLU A 143 -13.05 5.33 16.24
CA GLU A 143 -12.62 6.62 16.79
C GLU A 143 -13.87 7.51 16.81
N ALA A 144 -14.39 7.70 18.01
CA ALA A 144 -15.51 8.58 18.29
C ALA A 144 -15.07 10.03 18.03
N ASN A 145 -15.24 10.49 16.79
CA ASN A 145 -15.49 11.91 16.54
C ASN A 145 -16.89 12.23 17.07
N HIS A 146 -16.98 12.42 18.39
CA HIS A 146 -18.11 13.09 19.01
C HIS A 146 -18.16 14.54 18.51
N GLN A 147 -18.99 14.80 17.52
CA GLN A 147 -19.66 16.09 17.40
C GLN A 147 -21.13 15.86 17.72
N ASP A 148 -21.50 16.26 18.94
CA ASP A 148 -22.88 16.45 19.34
C ASP A 148 -23.52 17.45 18.39
N ASP A 149 -24.47 16.99 17.59
CA ASP A 149 -25.55 17.84 17.09
C ASP A 149 -26.87 17.09 17.30
N GLU A 150 -27.61 17.52 18.31
CA GLU A 150 -29.03 17.18 18.48
C GLU A 150 -29.83 17.81 17.33
N ASP A 151 -30.28 17.03 16.36
CA ASP A 151 -31.61 17.25 15.77
C ASP A 151 -32.20 15.94 15.23
N GLY A 152 -33.47 15.72 15.57
CA GLY A 152 -34.19 14.49 15.28
C GLY A 152 -34.77 14.49 13.86
N GLY A 153 -34.47 13.42 13.12
CA GLY A 153 -35.12 13.10 11.85
C GLY A 153 -34.75 11.69 11.41
N ASP A 154 -35.68 10.76 11.57
CA ASP A 154 -35.62 9.34 11.23
C ASP A 154 -35.40 9.13 9.71
N GLU A 155 -34.51 8.20 9.34
CA GLU A 155 -34.64 7.17 8.29
C GLU A 155 -33.26 6.75 7.72
N ASP A 156 -32.87 5.51 8.06
CA ASP A 156 -31.79 4.69 7.49
C ASP A 156 -30.32 5.15 7.69
N ASP A 157 -29.86 5.21 8.95
CA ASP A 157 -28.47 4.84 9.25
C ASP A 157 -28.35 3.30 9.20
N ALA A 158 -28.53 2.74 8.01
CA ALA A 158 -28.06 1.40 7.74
C ALA A 158 -26.55 1.49 7.84
N GLU A 159 -26.00 1.08 8.99
CA GLU A 159 -24.56 0.92 9.20
C GLU A 159 -24.00 0.20 7.96
N LYS A 160 -23.42 0.97 7.03
CA LYS A 160 -22.89 0.39 5.80
C LYS A 160 -21.88 -0.65 6.28
N PRO A 161 -22.01 -1.93 5.87
CA PRO A 161 -21.00 -2.91 6.21
C PRO A 161 -19.66 -2.31 5.80
N THR A 162 -18.66 -2.44 6.67
CA THR A 162 -17.27 -2.12 6.38
C THR A 162 -16.87 -3.01 5.20
N GLN A 163 -17.15 -2.52 4.00
CA GLN A 163 -16.89 -3.26 2.76
C GLN A 163 -15.45 -3.02 2.36
N SER A 164 -14.84 -4.03 1.75
CA SER A 164 -13.48 -3.89 1.22
C SER A 164 -13.45 -2.77 0.18
N SER A 165 -12.40 -1.96 0.20
CA SER A 165 -12.27 -0.81 -0.69
C SER A 165 -10.88 -0.77 -1.33
N ILE A 166 -10.78 -0.12 -2.48
CA ILE A 166 -9.52 0.06 -3.20
C ILE A 166 -9.29 1.55 -3.43
N PRO A 167 -8.19 2.11 -2.92
CA PRO A 167 -7.76 3.45 -3.33
C PRO A 167 -7.31 3.43 -4.79
N ILE A 168 -7.94 4.28 -5.61
CA ILE A 168 -7.55 4.49 -7.00
C ILE A 168 -7.29 5.97 -7.28
N THR A 169 -6.29 6.23 -8.10
CA THR A 169 -5.99 7.58 -8.60
C THR A 169 -6.14 7.58 -10.10
N VAL A 170 -7.05 8.40 -10.63
CA VAL A 170 -7.34 8.49 -12.07
C VAL A 170 -6.75 9.78 -12.61
N ASN A 171 -5.82 9.67 -13.55
CA ASN A 171 -5.21 10.81 -14.24
C ASN A 171 -5.63 10.84 -15.71
N ILE A 172 -6.14 11.97 -16.17
CA ILE A 172 -6.67 12.15 -17.53
C ILE A 172 -5.99 13.34 -18.18
N SER A 173 -5.22 13.11 -19.24
CA SER A 173 -4.51 14.15 -19.98
C SER A 173 -5.00 14.30 -21.42
N LYS A 174 -4.84 15.52 -21.96
CA LYS A 174 -5.27 15.90 -23.32
C LYS A 174 -4.13 16.60 -24.05
N GLY A 175 -3.41 15.87 -24.91
CA GLY A 175 -2.20 16.37 -25.56
C GLY A 175 -1.20 16.93 -24.53
N ASP A 176 -0.61 18.09 -24.84
CA ASP A 176 0.35 18.78 -23.97
C ASP A 176 -0.30 19.71 -22.93
N GLY A 177 -1.63 19.63 -22.76
CA GLY A 177 -2.40 20.43 -21.80
C GLY A 177 -2.28 19.93 -20.36
N PRO A 178 -2.91 20.62 -19.38
CA PRO A 178 -2.98 20.13 -18.02
C PRO A 178 -3.70 18.77 -17.94
N SER A 179 -3.38 17.98 -16.92
CA SER A 179 -4.07 16.75 -16.60
C SER A 179 -5.06 16.94 -15.46
N LEU A 180 -6.15 16.19 -15.49
CA LEU A 180 -7.15 16.15 -14.44
C LEU A 180 -6.91 14.90 -13.60
N GLU A 181 -6.70 15.08 -12.29
CA GLU A 181 -6.56 13.98 -11.35
C GLU A 181 -7.80 13.85 -10.48
N PHE A 182 -8.23 12.61 -10.26
CA PHE A 182 -9.21 12.24 -9.26
C PHE A 182 -8.57 11.26 -8.28
N SER A 183 -8.77 11.52 -6.99
CA SER A 183 -8.59 10.51 -5.94
C SER A 183 -9.94 9.89 -5.66
N CYS A 184 -10.02 8.57 -5.73
CA CYS A 184 -11.27 7.85 -5.55
C CYS A 184 -11.10 6.63 -4.65
N THR A 185 -12.19 6.28 -3.99
CA THR A 185 -12.33 5.03 -3.26
C THR A 185 -13.29 4.13 -4.04
N ALA A 186 -12.77 3.00 -4.52
CA ALA A 186 -13.52 2.03 -5.30
C ALA A 186 -14.06 0.89 -4.43
N TYR A 187 -15.37 0.75 -4.41
CA TYR A 187 -16.09 -0.37 -3.83
C TYR A 187 -16.52 -1.36 -4.94
N PRO A 188 -16.99 -2.57 -4.59
CA PRO A 188 -17.36 -3.59 -5.60
C PRO A 188 -18.45 -3.16 -6.58
N ASP A 189 -19.32 -2.22 -6.20
CA ASP A 189 -20.48 -1.75 -6.96
C ASP A 189 -20.49 -0.23 -7.22
N GLU A 190 -19.69 0.55 -6.48
CA GLU A 190 -19.63 2.00 -6.61
C GLU A 190 -18.20 2.57 -6.59
N VAL A 191 -18.06 3.80 -7.10
CA VAL A 191 -16.82 4.59 -6.99
C VAL A 191 -17.18 5.92 -6.35
N VAL A 192 -16.55 6.21 -5.22
CA VAL A 192 -16.65 7.50 -4.54
C VAL A 192 -15.49 8.37 -4.99
N ILE A 193 -15.76 9.61 -5.38
CA ILE A 193 -14.73 10.60 -5.69
C ILE A 193 -14.44 11.37 -4.41
N ASP A 194 -13.22 11.27 -3.90
CA ASP A 194 -12.82 11.90 -2.65
C ASP A 194 -12.30 13.33 -2.91
N ALA A 195 -11.50 13.49 -3.96
CA ALA A 195 -10.90 14.76 -4.33
C ALA A 195 -10.62 14.84 -5.84
N MET A 196 -10.50 16.06 -6.35
CA MET A 196 -10.17 16.33 -7.75
C MET A 196 -9.26 17.55 -7.88
N SER A 197 -8.16 17.41 -8.62
CA SER A 197 -7.22 18.51 -8.87
C SER A 197 -6.83 18.62 -10.34
N VAL A 198 -6.41 19.83 -10.76
CA VAL A 198 -5.86 20.07 -12.10
C VAL A 198 -4.36 20.23 -11.99
N ARG A 199 -3.59 19.38 -12.67
CA ARG A 199 -2.13 19.38 -12.65
C ARG A 199 -1.55 19.89 -13.95
N GLU A 200 -0.59 20.80 -13.87
CA GLU A 200 0.14 21.27 -15.04
C GLU A 200 1.28 20.30 -15.41
N ILE A 201 1.45 20.01 -16.70
CA ILE A 201 2.61 19.29 -17.21
C ILE A 201 3.78 20.28 -17.29
N LYS A 202 4.48 20.54 -16.18
CA LYS A 202 5.71 21.35 -16.21
C LYS A 202 6.91 20.55 -15.72
N GLY A 203 7.92 20.44 -16.60
CA GLY A 203 9.21 19.79 -16.33
C GLY A 203 10.18 20.65 -15.51
N SER A 204 9.69 21.30 -14.45
CA SER A 204 10.52 22.09 -13.53
C SER A 204 10.17 21.69 -12.11
N ASP A 205 11.16 21.17 -11.39
CA ASP A 205 11.14 20.74 -9.97
C ASP A 205 10.90 21.89 -8.98
N GLU A 206 10.06 22.86 -9.32
CA GLU A 206 9.55 23.83 -8.37
C GLU A 206 8.15 23.39 -7.98
N GLU A 207 8.07 22.75 -6.81
CA GLU A 207 6.86 22.43 -6.05
C GLU A 207 6.03 23.71 -5.80
N MET A 208 5.40 24.26 -6.83
CA MET A 208 4.19 25.04 -6.63
C MET A 208 3.13 24.04 -6.22
N ILE A 209 2.77 24.06 -4.93
CA ILE A 209 1.63 23.32 -4.40
C ILE A 209 0.41 23.79 -5.19
N ALA A 210 -0.01 22.99 -6.18
CA ALA A 210 -1.19 23.28 -6.95
C ALA A 210 -2.40 23.30 -6.02
N TYR A 211 -3.35 24.17 -6.30
CA TYR A 211 -4.60 24.15 -5.55
C TYR A 211 -5.32 22.82 -5.80
N GLU A 212 -5.59 22.08 -4.72
CA GLU A 212 -6.15 20.73 -4.77
C GLU A 212 -7.68 20.69 -4.99
N GLY A 213 -8.33 21.86 -5.10
CA GLY A 213 -9.78 21.96 -5.15
C GLY A 213 -10.43 22.08 -3.76
N PRO A 214 -11.73 22.39 -3.70
CA PRO A 214 -12.53 22.16 -2.49
C PRO A 214 -12.75 20.65 -2.27
N ASP A 215 -13.37 20.30 -1.15
CA ASP A 215 -13.91 18.95 -0.96
C ASP A 215 -14.88 18.62 -2.11
N PHE A 216 -14.86 17.37 -2.60
CA PHE A 216 -15.73 17.01 -3.73
C PHE A 216 -17.22 17.12 -3.35
N ASN A 217 -17.58 16.88 -2.09
CA ASN A 217 -18.96 16.95 -1.60
C ASN A 217 -19.47 18.39 -1.49
N ASP A 218 -18.58 19.38 -1.43
CA ASP A 218 -18.94 20.80 -1.42
C ASP A 218 -19.30 21.34 -2.81
N LEU A 219 -19.07 20.57 -3.88
CA LEU A 219 -19.44 20.94 -5.25
C LEU A 219 -20.96 20.87 -5.48
N ASP A 220 -21.47 21.60 -6.47
CA ASP A 220 -22.87 21.47 -6.91
C ASP A 220 -23.22 20.02 -7.27
N GLU A 221 -24.39 19.53 -6.84
CA GLU A 221 -24.79 18.14 -7.06
C GLU A 221 -24.81 17.74 -8.55
N ASN A 222 -25.18 18.65 -9.45
CA ASN A 222 -25.20 18.33 -10.88
C ASN A 222 -23.77 18.20 -11.42
N LEU A 223 -22.84 18.98 -10.87
CA LEU A 223 -21.42 18.89 -11.20
C LEU A 223 -20.84 17.56 -10.70
N GLN A 224 -21.15 17.16 -9.46
CA GLN A 224 -20.74 15.86 -8.92
C GLN A 224 -21.25 14.70 -9.79
N LYS A 225 -22.56 14.68 -10.09
CA LYS A 225 -23.19 13.68 -10.97
C LYS A 225 -22.56 13.65 -12.36
N ALA A 226 -22.19 14.82 -12.91
CA ALA A 226 -21.52 14.90 -14.20
C ALA A 226 -20.12 14.28 -14.17
N PHE A 227 -19.35 14.44 -13.09
CA PHE A 227 -18.02 13.84 -12.96
C PHE A 227 -18.05 12.32 -12.75
N HIS A 228 -19.02 11.79 -11.99
CA HIS A 228 -19.22 10.33 -11.93
C HIS A 228 -19.50 9.75 -13.32
N LYS A 229 -20.42 10.36 -14.08
CA LYS A 229 -20.69 9.94 -15.46
C LYS A 229 -19.49 10.11 -16.38
N TYR A 230 -18.67 11.14 -16.17
CA TYR A 230 -17.45 11.39 -16.92
C TYR A 230 -16.43 10.26 -16.73
N LEU A 231 -16.21 9.80 -15.49
CA LEU A 231 -15.35 8.67 -15.18
C LEU A 231 -15.92 7.33 -15.69
N GLU A 232 -17.23 7.12 -15.56
CA GLU A 232 -17.91 5.92 -16.05
C GLU A 232 -17.71 5.73 -17.57
N LEU A 233 -17.92 6.78 -18.36
CA LEU A 233 -17.71 6.76 -19.82
C LEU A 233 -16.26 6.46 -20.23
N ARG A 234 -15.30 6.66 -19.32
CA ARG A 234 -13.87 6.39 -19.52
C ARG A 234 -13.45 5.00 -19.08
N GLY A 235 -14.40 4.21 -18.58
CA GLY A 235 -14.20 2.84 -18.15
C GLY A 235 -14.00 2.68 -16.65
N ILE A 236 -14.16 3.73 -15.84
CA ILE A 236 -14.21 3.62 -14.38
C ILE A 236 -15.64 3.32 -13.97
N SER A 237 -16.03 2.05 -14.09
CA SER A 237 -17.39 1.56 -13.88
C SER A 237 -17.43 0.49 -12.79
N ALA A 238 -18.63 0.17 -12.29
CA ALA A 238 -18.82 -0.93 -11.34
C ALA A 238 -18.25 -2.27 -11.85
N MET A 239 -18.35 -2.56 -13.16
CA MET A 239 -17.74 -3.76 -13.75
C MET A 239 -16.22 -3.76 -13.63
N THR A 240 -15.61 -2.59 -13.78
CA THR A 240 -14.16 -2.42 -13.68
C THR A 240 -13.71 -2.56 -12.23
N THR A 241 -14.40 -1.92 -11.29
CA THR A 241 -14.03 -2.01 -9.86
C THR A 241 -14.23 -3.41 -9.32
N ASN A 242 -15.33 -4.08 -9.68
CA ASN A 242 -15.57 -5.46 -9.28
C ASN A 242 -14.43 -6.40 -9.70
N PHE A 243 -13.99 -6.32 -10.95
CA PHE A 243 -12.82 -7.06 -11.42
C PHE A 243 -11.54 -6.67 -10.66
N LEU A 244 -11.33 -5.39 -10.39
CA LEU A 244 -10.14 -4.92 -9.67
C LEU A 244 -10.07 -5.44 -8.22
N HIS A 245 -11.21 -5.66 -7.56
CA HIS A 245 -11.26 -6.28 -6.23
C HIS A 245 -10.66 -7.68 -6.25
N GLU A 246 -11.15 -8.54 -7.13
CA GLU A 246 -10.63 -9.90 -7.24
C GLU A 246 -9.15 -9.89 -7.68
N TYR A 247 -8.82 -9.09 -8.70
CA TYR A 247 -7.46 -8.99 -9.23
C TYR A 247 -6.45 -8.53 -8.17
N MET A 248 -6.80 -7.50 -7.38
CA MET A 248 -5.90 -6.93 -6.39
C MET A 248 -5.77 -7.79 -5.13
N ILE A 249 -6.80 -8.54 -4.74
CA ILE A 249 -6.70 -9.56 -3.67
C ILE A 249 -5.70 -10.66 -4.08
N ASN A 250 -5.79 -11.13 -5.32
CA ASN A 250 -4.85 -12.14 -5.84
C ASN A 250 -3.44 -11.56 -5.96
N LYS A 251 -3.29 -10.31 -6.40
CA LYS A 251 -1.98 -9.63 -6.40
C LYS A 251 -1.41 -9.53 -5.00
N ASP A 252 -2.20 -9.09 -4.00
CA ASP A 252 -1.74 -8.97 -2.62
C ASP A 252 -1.21 -10.31 -2.07
N SER A 253 -1.95 -11.40 -2.32
CA SER A 253 -1.53 -12.77 -1.96
C SER A 253 -0.20 -13.18 -2.61
N ARG A 254 -0.01 -12.88 -3.91
CA ARG A 254 1.24 -13.16 -4.64
C ARG A 254 2.41 -12.33 -4.12
N GLU A 255 2.18 -11.05 -3.84
CA GLU A 255 3.19 -10.14 -3.33
C GLU A 255 3.58 -10.45 -1.89
N TYR A 256 2.64 -10.87 -1.04
CA TYR A 256 2.91 -11.37 0.31
C TYR A 256 3.85 -12.56 0.28
N LEU A 257 3.56 -13.57 -0.55
CA LEU A 257 4.43 -14.73 -0.71
C LEU A 257 5.80 -14.36 -1.25
N PHE A 258 5.87 -13.43 -2.20
CA PHE A 258 7.14 -12.93 -2.72
C PHE A 258 7.95 -12.20 -1.64
N TRP A 259 7.29 -11.37 -0.83
CA TRP A 259 7.88 -10.65 0.28
C TRP A 259 8.45 -11.61 1.33
N LEU A 260 7.69 -12.63 1.74
CA LEU A 260 8.17 -13.66 2.68
C LEU A 260 9.41 -14.39 2.15
N LYS A 261 9.45 -14.72 0.86
CA LYS A 261 10.61 -15.36 0.21
C LYS A 261 11.83 -14.44 0.23
N ASN A 262 11.66 -13.14 -0.02
CA ASN A 262 12.75 -12.17 0.08
C ASN A 262 13.21 -11.95 1.53
N LEU A 263 12.27 -11.94 2.48
CA LEU A 263 12.56 -11.83 3.91
C LEU A 263 13.39 -13.03 4.38
N LYS A 264 13.03 -14.25 3.96
CA LYS A 264 13.82 -15.46 4.22
C LYS A 264 15.25 -15.30 3.69
N GLN A 265 15.42 -14.89 2.43
CA GLN A 265 16.74 -14.70 1.82
C GLN A 265 17.61 -13.69 2.57
N PHE A 266 17.00 -12.67 3.18
CA PHE A 266 17.71 -11.68 3.99
C PHE A 266 18.35 -12.30 5.24
N PHE A 267 17.61 -13.13 5.98
CA PHE A 267 18.12 -13.83 7.18
C PHE A 267 18.96 -15.08 6.85
N GLU A 268 18.90 -15.56 5.62
CA GLU A 268 19.78 -16.62 5.12
C GLU A 268 21.19 -16.14 4.75
N LYS A 269 21.40 -14.83 4.56
CA LYS A 269 22.73 -14.23 4.39
C LYS A 269 23.43 -14.03 5.74
#